data_AF-A0AAF0HXY8-F1
#
_entry.id   AF-A0AAF0HXY8-F1
#
_cell.length_a   1.000
_cell.length_b   1.000
_cell.length_c   1.000
_cell.angle_alpha   90.00
_cell.angle_beta   90.00
_cell.angle_gamma   90.00
#
_symmetry.space_group_name_H-M   'P 1'
#
loop_
_entity.id
_entity.type
_entity.pdbx_description
1 polymer ?
#
loop_
_entity_poly.entity_id
_entity_poly.type
_entity_poly.pdbx_seq_one_letter_code
_entity_poly.pdbx_strand_id
1 'polypeptide(L)'
;MSTQDYTQYGLEPLFSVGLEDDVVPIVFRVVLEGKKGKVVLRYEQVGTGHDFITIAENSLVEIQLVGDQLFFSKQYDAITTKEPLASYYGGLTYDDYDADLDRYKTVQFQARYNQGGKYGTCHGFNINIDLLQNPKGKKPHWIGLSIDPDIKNPPPKDD
;
A
#
# COMPACT_ATOMS: atom_id res chain seq x y z
N MET A 1 21.32 -20.38 -6.89
CA MET A 1 20.41 -19.32 -6.40
C MET A 1 19.29 -20.01 -5.66
N SER A 2 19.24 -19.89 -4.35
CA SER A 2 18.07 -20.32 -3.57
C SER A 2 16.97 -19.33 -3.91
N THR A 3 15.94 -19.78 -4.62
CA THR A 3 14.64 -19.12 -4.58
C THR A 3 14.14 -19.34 -3.16
N GLN A 4 14.41 -18.39 -2.26
CA GLN A 4 13.61 -18.31 -1.05
C GLN A 4 12.17 -18.20 -1.53
N ASP A 5 11.33 -19.15 -1.13
CA ASP A 5 9.89 -19.10 -1.42
C ASP A 5 9.35 -17.83 -0.78
N TYR A 6 9.16 -16.80 -1.60
CA TYR A 6 8.68 -15.49 -1.16
C TYR A 6 7.22 -15.68 -0.77
N THR A 7 6.98 -15.96 0.50
CA THR A 7 5.64 -16.18 1.03
C THR A 7 5.00 -14.83 1.29
N GLN A 8 3.90 -14.57 0.60
CA GLN A 8 3.08 -13.39 0.85
C GLN A 8 1.87 -13.80 1.70
N TYR A 9 1.57 -12.99 2.71
CA TYR A 9 0.41 -13.18 3.56
C TYR A 9 -0.62 -12.09 3.27
N GLY A 10 -1.89 -12.47 3.13
CA GLY A 10 -2.99 -11.50 3.04
C GLY A 10 -3.19 -10.79 4.38
N LEU A 11 -3.88 -9.65 4.33
CA LEU A 11 -4.33 -8.97 5.54
C LEU A 11 -5.51 -9.73 6.18
N GLU A 12 -5.77 -9.51 7.47
CA GLU A 12 -6.91 -10.14 8.15
C GLU A 12 -8.25 -9.64 7.57
N PRO A 13 -9.12 -10.50 7.02
CA PRO A 13 -10.37 -10.05 6.41
C PRO A 13 -11.34 -9.39 7.40
N LEU A 14 -11.44 -9.95 8.61
CA LEU A 14 -12.31 -9.43 9.67
C LEU A 14 -11.48 -8.76 10.75
N PHE A 15 -11.20 -7.47 10.54
CA PHE A 15 -10.34 -6.70 11.41
C PHE A 15 -11.03 -5.40 11.82
N SER A 16 -11.00 -5.11 13.12
CA SER A 16 -11.49 -3.87 13.69
C SER A 16 -10.60 -3.45 14.84
N VAL A 17 -10.23 -2.16 14.85
CA VAL A 17 -9.38 -1.57 15.89
C VAL A 17 -10.10 -0.48 16.69
N GLY A 18 -11.43 -0.35 16.53
CA GLY A 18 -12.25 0.62 17.26
C GLY A 18 -11.88 2.05 16.93
N LEU A 19 -11.87 2.39 15.63
CA LEU A 19 -11.63 3.76 15.16
C LEU A 19 -12.84 4.65 15.48
N GLU A 20 -12.59 5.94 15.70
CA GLU A 20 -13.63 6.96 15.81
C GLU A 20 -14.32 7.19 14.44
N ASP A 21 -15.57 7.65 14.46
CA ASP A 21 -16.39 7.79 13.24
C ASP A 21 -15.83 8.79 12.23
N ASP A 22 -15.03 9.77 12.68
CA ASP A 22 -14.41 10.83 11.87
C ASP A 22 -12.89 10.66 11.74
N VAL A 23 -12.38 9.44 11.89
CA VAL A 23 -10.95 9.14 11.72
C VAL A 23 -10.44 9.63 10.36
N VAL A 24 -9.40 10.48 10.40
CA VAL A 24 -8.72 10.93 9.18
C VAL A 24 -7.68 9.86 8.79
N PRO A 25 -7.75 9.31 7.57
CA PRO A 25 -6.82 8.28 7.15
C PRO A 25 -5.39 8.82 7.00
N ILE A 26 -4.41 7.98 7.33
CA ILE A 26 -3.03 8.16 6.93
C ILE A 26 -2.95 7.88 5.43
N VAL A 27 -2.70 8.90 4.63
CA VAL A 27 -2.61 8.76 3.16
C VAL A 27 -1.18 8.47 2.74
N PHE A 28 -0.98 7.37 2.01
CA PHE A 28 0.28 7.01 1.38
C PHE A 28 0.10 6.96 -0.13
N ARG A 29 0.90 7.74 -0.87
CA ARG A 29 0.80 7.86 -2.32
C ARG A 29 1.89 7.07 -2.99
N VAL A 30 1.53 6.38 -4.06
CA VAL A 30 2.46 5.85 -5.05
C VAL A 30 2.23 6.63 -6.33
N VAL A 31 3.25 7.35 -6.80
CA VAL A 31 3.17 8.23 -7.96
C VAL A 31 4.09 7.72 -9.06
N LEU A 32 3.54 7.46 -10.24
CA LEU A 32 4.30 7.24 -11.47
C LEU A 32 4.15 8.44 -12.39
N GLU A 33 5.26 9.11 -12.69
CA GLU A 33 5.27 10.31 -13.54
C GLU A 33 6.48 10.36 -14.48
N GLY A 34 6.33 11.10 -15.58
CA GLY A 34 7.45 11.49 -16.44
C GLY A 34 8.08 12.79 -15.95
N LYS A 35 9.34 12.76 -15.52
CA LYS A 35 10.06 13.95 -15.01
C LYS A 35 11.42 14.10 -15.68
N LYS A 36 11.63 15.23 -16.36
CA LYS A 36 12.90 15.57 -17.07
C LYS A 36 13.38 14.45 -18.00
N GLY A 37 12.46 13.87 -18.78
CA GLY A 37 12.77 12.78 -19.73
C GLY A 37 13.01 11.42 -19.08
N LYS A 38 12.76 11.27 -17.78
CA LYS A 38 12.87 9.99 -17.05
C LYS A 38 11.49 9.57 -16.55
N VAL A 39 11.28 8.26 -16.44
CA VAL A 39 10.16 7.69 -15.69
C VAL A 39 10.56 7.64 -14.22
N VAL A 40 9.73 8.20 -13.35
CA VAL A 40 9.96 8.24 -11.90
C VAL A 40 8.80 7.57 -11.20
N LEU A 41 9.10 6.53 -10.42
CA LEU A 41 8.20 5.96 -9.43
C LEU A 41 8.65 6.48 -8.06
N ARG A 42 7.77 7.17 -7.35
CA ARG A 42 8.02 7.63 -5.98
C ARG A 42 6.85 7.25 -5.10
N TYR A 43 7.11 7.09 -3.82
CA TYR A 43 6.06 6.89 -2.84
C TYR A 43 6.34 7.71 -1.58
N GLU A 44 5.27 8.19 -0.95
CA GLU A 44 5.37 9.04 0.22
C GLU A 44 4.11 8.98 1.08
N GLN A 45 4.29 9.03 2.41
CA GLN A 45 3.22 9.40 3.32
C GLN A 45 2.95 10.91 3.21
N VAL A 46 1.71 11.25 2.90
CA VAL A 46 1.27 12.64 2.75
C VAL A 46 1.40 13.36 4.09
N GLY A 47 1.94 14.59 4.05
CA GLY A 47 2.16 15.43 5.23
C GLY A 47 3.53 15.27 5.89
N THR A 48 4.17 14.11 5.77
CA THR A 48 5.53 13.87 6.32
C THR A 48 6.59 13.76 5.22
N GLY A 49 6.22 13.27 4.04
CA GLY A 49 7.17 13.00 2.95
C GLY A 49 8.03 11.75 3.17
N HIS A 50 7.74 10.97 4.22
CA HIS A 50 8.44 9.72 4.48
C HIS A 50 8.12 8.68 3.40
N ASP A 51 9.10 7.87 3.03
CA ASP A 51 8.93 6.74 2.11
C ASP A 51 8.39 5.48 2.81
N PHE A 52 7.95 5.62 4.07
CA PHE A 52 7.30 4.59 4.88
C PHE A 52 6.05 5.12 5.56
N ILE A 53 5.19 4.20 6.01
CA ILE A 53 3.97 4.52 6.75
C ILE A 53 4.25 4.51 8.25
N THR A 54 3.91 5.56 8.98
CA THR A 54 4.02 5.64 10.44
C THR A 54 2.71 5.33 11.12
N ILE A 55 2.68 4.35 12.03
CA ILE A 55 1.49 4.04 12.83
C ILE A 55 1.75 4.45 14.27
N ALA A 56 1.32 5.65 14.65
CA ALA A 56 1.48 6.20 16.01
C ALA A 56 0.32 5.83 16.95
N GLU A 57 -0.83 5.48 16.38
CA GLU A 57 -2.05 5.07 17.06
C GLU A 57 -2.86 4.12 16.16
N ASN A 58 -3.99 3.60 16.64
CA ASN A 58 -4.87 2.83 15.76
C ASN A 58 -5.35 3.74 14.63
N SER A 59 -5.21 3.31 13.39
CA SER A 59 -5.41 4.20 12.24
C SER A 59 -6.10 3.51 11.08
N LEU A 60 -6.79 4.29 10.27
CA LEU A 60 -7.14 3.93 8.90
C LEU A 60 -5.98 4.36 8.01
N VAL A 61 -5.51 3.47 7.13
CA VAL A 61 -4.46 3.74 6.16
C VAL A 61 -5.08 3.69 4.77
N GLU A 62 -4.79 4.69 3.95
CA GLU A 62 -5.25 4.78 2.57
C GLU A 62 -4.06 4.81 1.62
N ILE A 63 -4.02 3.88 0.67
CA ILE A 63 -2.99 3.84 -0.37
C ILE A 63 -3.60 4.33 -1.68
N GLN A 64 -3.04 5.41 -2.23
CA GLN A 64 -3.49 6.02 -3.48
C GLN A 64 -2.47 5.80 -4.60
N LEU A 65 -2.92 5.26 -5.74
CA LEU A 65 -2.12 5.15 -6.95
C LEU A 65 -2.35 6.36 -7.85
N VAL A 66 -1.30 7.15 -8.04
CA VAL A 66 -1.34 8.39 -8.83
C VAL A 66 -0.63 8.19 -10.15
N GLY A 67 -1.32 8.56 -11.23
CA GLY A 67 -0.85 8.44 -12.60
C GLY A 67 -1.70 7.48 -13.41
N ASP A 68 -1.69 7.66 -14.72
CA ASP A 68 -2.62 7.00 -15.64
C ASP A 68 -2.33 5.51 -15.83
N GLN A 69 -1.13 5.04 -15.45
CA GLN A 69 -0.69 3.68 -15.73
C GLN A 69 -0.70 2.75 -14.52
N LEU A 70 -0.87 3.26 -13.29
CA LEU A 70 -0.84 2.45 -12.07
C LEU A 70 -2.23 2.05 -11.63
N PHE A 71 -2.47 0.77 -11.39
CA PHE A 71 -3.73 0.28 -10.85
C PHE A 71 -3.46 -0.87 -9.89
N PHE A 72 -4.36 -1.12 -8.93
CA PHE A 72 -4.21 -2.29 -8.08
C PHE A 72 -4.36 -3.59 -8.89
N SER A 73 -3.60 -4.61 -8.50
CA SER A 73 -3.58 -5.88 -9.22
C SER A 73 -4.92 -6.59 -9.14
N LYS A 74 -5.29 -7.31 -10.21
CA LYS A 74 -6.45 -8.22 -10.20
C LYS A 74 -6.07 -9.65 -9.84
N GLN A 75 -4.77 -9.96 -9.86
CA GLN A 75 -4.27 -11.31 -9.62
C GLN A 75 -3.90 -11.54 -8.15
N TYR A 76 -3.59 -10.46 -7.43
CA TYR A 76 -3.14 -10.48 -6.05
C TYR A 76 -3.92 -9.45 -5.24
N ASP A 77 -4.09 -9.70 -3.94
CA ASP A 77 -4.59 -8.67 -3.03
C ASP A 77 -3.71 -7.43 -3.10
N ALA A 78 -4.33 -6.25 -3.12
CA ALA A 78 -3.63 -4.97 -3.26
C ALA A 78 -2.51 -4.80 -2.22
N ILE A 79 -2.73 -5.30 -1.00
CA ILE A 79 -1.78 -5.23 0.10
C ILE A 79 -1.51 -6.63 0.63
N THR A 80 -0.25 -7.03 0.65
CA THR A 80 0.21 -8.27 1.30
C THR A 80 1.38 -7.98 2.23
N THR A 81 1.65 -8.87 3.17
CA THR A 81 2.78 -8.75 4.10
C THR A 81 3.83 -9.82 3.85
N LYS A 82 5.07 -9.53 4.24
CA LYS A 82 6.21 -10.46 4.12
C LYS A 82 6.31 -11.44 5.29
N GLU A 83 5.52 -11.21 6.34
CA GLU A 83 5.41 -12.04 7.56
C GLU A 83 3.94 -12.03 8.06
N PRO A 84 3.51 -12.96 8.93
CA PRO A 84 2.11 -13.08 9.34
C PRO A 84 1.69 -11.98 10.33
N LEU A 85 1.23 -10.84 9.81
CA LEU A 85 0.90 -9.63 10.57
C LEU A 85 -0.60 -9.38 10.76
N ALA A 86 -1.42 -10.43 10.64
CA ALA A 86 -2.88 -10.38 10.78
C ALA A 86 -3.37 -9.79 12.12
N SER A 87 -2.55 -9.83 13.17
CA SER A 87 -2.86 -9.19 14.46
C SER A 87 -2.74 -7.66 14.44
N TYR A 88 -2.06 -7.09 13.44
CA TYR A 88 -1.81 -5.66 13.31
C TYR A 88 -2.55 -5.02 12.14
N TYR A 89 -2.83 -5.76 11.07
CA TYR A 89 -3.36 -5.17 9.83
C TYR A 89 -4.48 -6.01 9.24
N GLY A 90 -5.54 -5.34 8.74
CA GLY A 90 -6.71 -6.01 8.20
C GLY A 90 -7.79 -5.08 7.68
N GLY A 91 -8.90 -5.67 7.23
CA GLY A 91 -10.06 -4.94 6.74
C GLY A 91 -9.81 -4.21 5.43
N LEU A 92 -9.15 -4.88 4.47
CA LEU A 92 -8.82 -4.31 3.16
C LEU A 92 -10.10 -4.00 2.37
N THR A 93 -10.26 -2.74 1.96
CA THR A 93 -11.33 -2.26 1.06
C THR A 93 -10.73 -1.61 -0.18
N TYR A 94 -11.48 -1.64 -1.27
CA TYR A 94 -11.08 -1.08 -2.56
C TYR A 94 -12.02 0.05 -2.93
N ASP A 95 -11.46 1.14 -3.47
CA ASP A 95 -12.19 2.34 -3.86
C ASP A 95 -11.59 2.97 -5.14
N ASP A 96 -12.22 4.02 -5.65
CA ASP A 96 -11.88 4.70 -6.90
C ASP A 96 -11.82 3.73 -8.09
N TYR A 97 -12.94 3.07 -8.34
CA TYR A 97 -13.09 2.11 -9.44
C TYR A 97 -13.14 2.82 -10.80
N ASP A 98 -12.19 2.46 -11.67
CA ASP A 98 -12.15 2.81 -13.08
C ASP A 98 -12.92 1.74 -13.89
N ALA A 99 -14.09 2.12 -14.40
CA ALA A 99 -14.96 1.21 -15.15
C ALA A 99 -14.44 0.88 -16.55
N ASP A 100 -13.64 1.75 -17.17
CA ASP A 100 -13.09 1.52 -18.52
C ASP A 100 -11.96 0.48 -18.49
N LEU A 101 -11.20 0.48 -17.39
CA LEU A 101 -10.07 -0.42 -17.19
C LEU A 101 -10.36 -1.57 -16.22
N ASP A 102 -11.54 -1.56 -15.58
CA ASP A 102 -12.04 -2.55 -14.62
C ASP A 102 -11.08 -2.77 -13.44
N ARG A 103 -10.65 -1.67 -12.81
CA ARG A 103 -9.61 -1.66 -11.76
C ARG A 103 -9.76 -0.53 -10.76
N TYR A 104 -9.11 -0.66 -9.61
CA TYR A 104 -9.15 0.32 -8.52
C TYR A 104 -7.87 1.16 -8.46
N LYS A 105 -8.01 2.40 -7.99
CA LYS A 105 -6.89 3.34 -7.76
C LYS A 105 -6.59 3.58 -6.28
N THR A 106 -7.53 3.25 -5.40
CA THR A 106 -7.38 3.46 -3.96
C THR A 106 -7.72 2.17 -3.20
N VAL A 107 -6.97 1.90 -2.14
CA VAL A 107 -7.35 0.90 -1.14
C VAL A 107 -7.20 1.47 0.25
N GLN A 108 -8.00 0.97 1.17
CA GLN A 108 -7.90 1.29 2.59
C GLN A 108 -7.75 0.02 3.42
N PHE A 109 -7.02 0.12 4.53
CA PHE A 109 -6.94 -0.94 5.53
C PHE A 109 -6.77 -0.33 6.92
N GLN A 110 -7.16 -1.09 7.94
CA GLN A 110 -7.00 -0.68 9.33
C GLN A 110 -5.67 -1.19 9.89
N ALA A 111 -5.02 -0.36 10.70
CA ALA A 111 -3.77 -0.65 11.37
C ALA A 111 -3.94 -0.51 12.89
N ARG A 112 -3.55 -1.55 13.63
CA ARG A 112 -3.45 -1.53 15.09
C ARG A 112 -2.08 -1.04 15.50
N TYR A 113 -2.05 -0.09 16.42
CA TYR A 113 -0.81 0.35 17.04
C TYR A 113 -0.16 -0.75 17.88
N ASN A 114 1.12 -0.98 17.65
CA ASN A 114 1.92 -1.95 18.38
C ASN A 114 2.47 -1.34 19.68
N GLN A 115 1.59 -1.14 20.67
CA GLN A 115 1.93 -0.49 21.94
C GLN A 115 3.13 -1.14 22.68
N GLY A 116 3.34 -2.45 22.50
CA GLY A 116 4.45 -3.19 23.13
C GLY A 116 5.72 -3.26 22.27
N GLY A 117 5.71 -2.67 21.07
CA GLY A 117 6.81 -2.73 20.13
C GLY A 117 7.95 -1.76 20.46
N LYS A 118 9.13 -2.02 19.88
CA LYS A 118 10.26 -1.09 19.91
C LYS A 118 10.02 0.03 18.90
N TYR A 119 10.36 1.28 19.24
CA TYR A 119 10.33 2.39 18.29
C TYR A 119 11.11 2.05 17.01
N GLY A 120 10.50 2.36 15.87
CA GLY A 120 11.03 2.08 14.54
C GLY A 120 10.93 0.62 14.14
N THR A 121 10.18 -0.23 14.86
CA THR A 121 9.86 -1.59 14.41
C THR A 121 9.29 -1.55 13.00
N CYS A 122 9.90 -2.32 12.12
CA CYS A 122 9.61 -2.32 10.70
C CYS A 122 8.81 -3.56 10.33
N HIS A 123 7.62 -3.36 9.79
CA HIS A 123 6.77 -4.39 9.23
C HIS A 123 6.80 -4.27 7.70
N GLY A 124 7.35 -5.29 7.03
CA GLY A 124 7.48 -5.30 5.57
C GLY A 124 6.16 -5.65 4.89
N PHE A 125 5.73 -4.82 3.93
CA PHE A 125 4.54 -5.08 3.14
C PHE A 125 4.80 -4.86 1.65
N ASN A 126 3.84 -5.29 0.83
CA ASN A 126 3.85 -5.15 -0.61
C ASN A 126 2.58 -4.42 -1.03
N ILE A 127 2.72 -3.50 -1.97
CA ILE A 127 1.64 -2.88 -2.72
C ILE A 127 1.65 -3.55 -4.10
N ASN A 128 0.70 -4.44 -4.34
CA ASN A 128 0.60 -5.21 -5.58
C ASN A 128 -0.21 -4.44 -6.62
N ILE A 129 0.45 -4.08 -7.71
CA ILE A 129 -0.10 -3.23 -8.76
C ILE A 129 0.06 -3.89 -10.13
N ASP A 130 -0.77 -3.49 -11.08
CA ASP A 130 -0.60 -3.79 -12.48
C ASP A 130 -0.32 -2.48 -13.23
N LEU A 131 0.78 -2.47 -13.98
CA LEU A 131 1.21 -1.35 -14.81
C LEU A 131 0.64 -1.48 -16.23
N LEU A 132 -0.16 -0.50 -16.64
CA LEU A 132 -0.70 -0.42 -18.00
C LEU A 132 0.41 -0.09 -19.00
N GLN A 133 0.63 -1.00 -19.95
CA GLN A 133 1.52 -0.83 -21.08
C GLN A 133 0.72 -0.42 -22.32
N ASN A 134 1.33 0.48 -23.11
CA ASN A 134 0.77 0.95 -24.38
C ASN A 134 -0.72 1.35 -24.27
N PRO A 135 -1.05 2.40 -23.50
CA PRO A 135 -2.44 2.80 -23.25
C PRO A 135 -3.24 3.16 -24.52
N LYS A 136 -2.54 3.42 -25.64
CA LYS A 136 -3.15 3.70 -26.95
C LYS A 136 -3.29 2.46 -27.84
N GLY A 137 -2.93 1.28 -27.34
CA GLY A 137 -3.04 0.02 -28.06
C GLY A 137 -4.48 -0.46 -28.20
N LYS A 138 -4.72 -1.41 -29.12
CA LYS A 138 -6.07 -1.98 -29.34
C LYS A 138 -6.62 -2.77 -28.14
N LYS A 139 -5.74 -3.22 -27.24
CA LYS A 139 -6.07 -3.93 -26.00
C LYS A 139 -5.11 -3.48 -24.89
N PRO A 140 -5.58 -3.30 -23.65
CA PRO A 140 -4.71 -3.08 -22.50
C PRO A 140 -3.73 -4.24 -22.33
N HIS A 141 -2.46 -3.94 -22.13
CA HIS A 141 -1.45 -4.91 -21.72
C HIS A 141 -1.00 -4.55 -20.30
N TRP A 142 -0.95 -5.53 -19.41
CA TRP A 142 -0.69 -5.32 -17.99
C TRP A 142 0.58 -6.04 -17.58
N ILE A 143 1.44 -5.37 -16.84
CA ILE A 143 2.62 -5.95 -16.20
C ILE A 143 2.44 -5.85 -14.70
N GLY A 144 2.37 -6.99 -14.01
CA GLY A 144 2.32 -7.04 -12.56
C GLY A 144 3.63 -6.55 -11.95
N LEU A 145 3.54 -5.68 -10.95
CA LEU A 145 4.65 -5.17 -10.16
C LEU A 145 4.27 -5.21 -8.68
N SER A 146 5.28 -5.32 -7.82
CA SER A 146 5.13 -5.15 -6.38
C SER A 146 6.05 -4.02 -5.94
N ILE A 147 5.53 -3.11 -5.12
CA ILE A 147 6.30 -2.05 -4.47
C ILE A 147 6.37 -2.43 -3.00
N ASP A 148 7.56 -2.34 -2.39
CA ASP A 148 7.80 -2.84 -1.05
C ASP A 148 8.20 -1.75 -0.04
N PRO A 149 7.30 -0.79 0.27
CA PRO A 149 7.52 0.15 1.35
C PRO A 149 7.47 -0.53 2.72
N ASP A 150 7.90 0.21 3.74
CA ASP A 150 7.87 -0.22 5.14
C ASP A 150 6.69 0.40 5.90
N ILE A 151 6.14 -0.31 6.88
CA ILE A 151 5.35 0.29 7.97
C ILE A 151 6.22 0.34 9.22
N LYS A 152 6.35 1.52 9.83
CA LYS A 152 6.99 1.69 11.14
C LYS A 152 5.93 1.72 12.23
N ASN A 153 5.87 0.66 13.05
CA ASN A 153 4.84 0.46 14.07
C ASN A 153 5.43 -0.23 15.34
N PRO A 154 5.76 0.53 16.40
CA PRO A 154 5.66 2.00 16.54
C PRO A 154 6.58 2.79 15.59
N PRO A 155 6.34 4.09 15.37
CA PRO A 155 7.21 4.94 14.56
C PRO A 155 8.61 5.05 15.17
N PRO A 156 9.62 5.52 14.43
CA PRO A 156 10.89 5.95 15.02
C PRO A 156 10.65 7.08 16.04
N LYS A 157 11.61 7.30 16.94
CA LYS A 157 11.59 8.54 17.74
C LYS A 157 11.98 9.70 16.83
N ASP A 158 11.30 10.83 16.98
CA ASP A 158 11.82 12.09 16.49
C ASP A 158 13.12 12.38 17.27
N ASP A 159 14.23 12.58 16.56
CA ASP A 159 15.49 13.07 17.13
C ASP A 159 15.41 14.57 17.45
#